data_AF-A0A0P4WBR0-F1
#
_entry.id   AF-A0A0P4WBR0-F1
#
_cell.length_a   1.000
_cell.length_b   1.000
_cell.length_c   1.000
_cell.angle_alpha   90.00
_cell.angle_beta   90.00
_cell.angle_gamma   90.00
#
_symmetry.space_group_name_H-M   'P 1'
#
loop_
_entity.id
_entity.type
_entity.pdbx_description
1 polymer ?
#
loop_
_entity_poly.entity_id
_entity_poly.type
_entity_poly.pdbx_seq_one_letter_code
_entity_poly.pdbx_strand_id
1 'polypeptide(L)'
;MEHHNFDQSVMILNSCGNQILSNCTPDEYSRVISVLEDAILATDLAVYFRKRGGFFSMVKSKQCDLNREEVREQVRGMMMTVCDIAAITKPWPIQKQVAELVAGEFFEQGDIEK
;
A
#
# COMPACT_ATOMS: atom_id res chain seq x y z
N MET A 1 -9.86 -4.44 5.15
CA MET A 1 -9.72 -3.06 5.64
C MET A 1 -9.41 -2.09 4.48
N GLU A 2 -8.75 -2.59 3.44
CA GLU A 2 -8.11 -1.86 2.36
C GLU A 2 -9.11 -1.30 1.35
N HIS A 3 -10.16 -2.07 1.01
CA HIS A 3 -11.27 -1.54 0.20
C HIS A 3 -11.95 -0.35 0.89
N HIS A 4 -12.13 -0.41 2.21
CA HIS A 4 -12.67 0.72 2.96
C HIS A 4 -11.71 1.92 2.93
N ASN A 5 -10.40 1.71 3.07
CA ASN A 5 -9.39 2.77 2.95
C ASN A 5 -9.40 3.42 1.55
N PHE A 6 -9.62 2.63 0.50
CA PHE A 6 -9.78 3.14 -0.86
C PHE A 6 -11.05 3.98 -1.00
N ASP A 7 -12.20 3.49 -0.54
CA ASP A 7 -13.47 4.22 -0.57
C ASP A 7 -13.35 5.56 0.17
N GLN A 8 -12.73 5.57 1.35
CA GLN A 8 -12.46 6.79 2.11
C GLN A 8 -11.55 7.76 1.35
N SER A 9 -10.50 7.25 0.70
CA SER A 9 -9.58 8.05 -0.11
C SER A 9 -10.31 8.73 -1.27
N VAL A 10 -11.15 7.98 -1.99
CA VAL A 10 -11.96 8.51 -3.11
C VAL A 10 -12.99 9.53 -2.62
N MET A 11 -13.65 9.26 -1.49
CA MET A 11 -14.60 10.20 -0.89
C MET A 11 -13.92 11.53 -0.55
N ILE A 12 -12.75 11.51 0.08
CA ILE A 12 -12.00 12.71 0.46
C ILE A 12 -11.55 13.46 -0.80
N LEU A 13 -10.98 12.78 -1.79
CA LEU A 13 -10.53 13.39 -3.05
C LEU A 13 -11.66 14.11 -3.80
N ASN A 14 -12.90 13.66 -3.65
CA ASN A 14 -14.06 14.27 -4.30
C ASN A 14 -14.80 15.29 -3.41
N SER A 15 -14.42 15.43 -2.14
CA SER A 15 -15.04 16.37 -1.21
C SER A 15 -14.66 17.82 -1.52
N CYS A 16 -15.61 18.75 -1.38
CA CYS A 16 -15.41 20.19 -1.66
C CYS A 16 -14.13 20.74 -1.00
N GLY A 17 -13.27 21.35 -1.82
CA GLY A 17 -12.00 21.92 -1.38
C GLY A 17 -10.81 20.95 -1.39
N ASN A 18 -11.04 19.66 -1.68
CA ASN A 18 -10.00 18.62 -1.70
C ASN A 18 -9.78 18.01 -3.10
N GLN A 19 -10.40 18.56 -4.15
CA GLN A 19 -10.26 18.07 -5.54
C GLN A 19 -8.89 18.40 -6.15
N ILE A 20 -7.82 17.84 -5.59
CA ILE A 20 -6.43 18.02 -6.04
C ILE A 20 -6.19 17.46 -7.46
N LEU A 21 -7.06 16.58 -7.94
CA LEU A 21 -7.04 15.99 -9.28
C LEU A 21 -7.99 16.69 -10.27
N SER A 22 -8.55 17.85 -9.91
CA SER A 22 -9.54 18.57 -10.74
C SER A 22 -9.04 18.99 -12.13
N ASN A 23 -7.72 19.12 -12.31
CA ASN A 23 -7.10 19.47 -13.59
C ASN A 23 -6.77 18.26 -14.47
N CYS A 24 -6.98 17.03 -13.99
CA CYS A 24 -6.78 15.83 -14.79
C CYS A 24 -7.90 15.70 -15.83
N THR A 25 -7.53 15.21 -17.02
CA THR A 25 -8.52 14.70 -17.96
C THR A 25 -9.25 13.48 -17.38
N PRO A 26 -10.45 13.14 -17.87
CA PRO A 26 -11.16 11.95 -17.40
C PRO A 26 -10.34 10.65 -17.48
N ASP A 27 -9.52 10.50 -18.52
CA ASP A 27 -8.66 9.32 -18.73
C ASP A 27 -7.51 9.28 -17.71
N GLU A 28 -6.86 10.41 -17.44
CA GLU A 28 -5.83 10.53 -16.42
C GLU A 28 -6.39 10.27 -15.03
N TYR A 29 -7.56 10.83 -14.71
CA TYR A 29 -8.23 10.61 -13.42
C TYR A 29 -8.53 9.11 -13.23
N SER A 30 -9.13 8.47 -14.24
CA SER A 30 -9.43 7.03 -14.22
C SER A 30 -8.17 6.19 -13.98
N ARG A 31 -7.06 6.56 -14.63
CA ARG A 31 -5.77 5.90 -14.44
C ARG A 31 -5.19 6.11 -13.04
N VAL A 32 -5.27 7.32 -12.49
CA VAL A 32 -4.81 7.61 -11.12
C VAL A 32 -5.62 6.82 -10.10
N ILE A 33 -6.95 6.76 -10.25
CA ILE A 33 -7.83 6.00 -9.35
C ILE A 33 -7.51 4.51 -9.40
N SER A 34 -7.28 3.94 -10.59
CA SER A 34 -6.87 2.53 -10.73
C SER A 34 -5.53 2.26 -10.05
N VAL A 35 -4.53 3.13 -10.22
CA VAL A 35 -3.23 2.99 -9.55
C VAL A 35 -3.36 3.13 -8.03
N LEU A 36 -4.22 4.03 -7.56
CA LEU A 36 -4.51 4.24 -6.14
C LEU A 36 -5.14 3.01 -5.52
N GLU A 37 -6.14 2.43 -6.17
CA GLU A 37 -6.79 1.19 -5.73
C GLU A 37 -5.78 0.05 -5.60
N ASP A 38 -5.01 -0.22 -6.67
CA ASP A 38 -3.97 -1.26 -6.66
C ASP A 38 -2.95 -1.06 -5.53
N ALA A 39 -2.56 0.20 -5.30
CA ALA A 39 -1.56 0.55 -4.30
C ALA A 39 -2.08 0.33 -2.87
N ILE A 40 -3.32 0.73 -2.58
CA ILE A 40 -3.96 0.53 -1.28
C ILE A 40 -4.22 -0.97 -1.04
N LEU A 41 -4.72 -1.70 -2.03
CA LEU A 41 -4.94 -3.14 -1.88
C LEU A 41 -3.63 -3.93 -1.69
N ALA A 42 -2.50 -3.41 -2.18
CA ALA A 42 -1.19 -4.04 -2.01
C ALA A 42 -0.59 -3.86 -0.59
N THR A 43 -1.17 -3.03 0.28
CA THR A 43 -0.74 -2.95 1.69
C THR A 43 -1.21 -4.15 2.50
N ASP A 44 -2.24 -4.88 2.04
CA ASP A 44 -2.64 -6.14 2.68
C ASP A 44 -1.50 -7.18 2.58
N LEU A 45 -0.97 -7.59 3.74
CA LEU A 45 0.09 -8.59 3.83
C LEU A 45 -0.32 -9.94 3.22
N ALA A 46 -1.61 -10.32 3.21
CA ALA A 46 -2.07 -11.53 2.54
C ALA A 46 -1.89 -11.44 1.01
N VAL A 47 -2.09 -10.26 0.43
CA VAL A 47 -1.80 -9.99 -0.99
C VAL A 47 -0.31 -10.06 -1.24
N TYR A 48 0.52 -9.47 -0.37
CA TYR A 48 1.98 -9.55 -0.44
C TYR A 48 2.46 -11.01 -0.46
N PHE A 49 2.03 -11.86 0.49
CA PHE A 49 2.47 -13.25 0.56
C PHE A 49 2.09 -14.06 -0.68
N ARG A 50 0.94 -13.77 -1.29
CA ARG A 50 0.49 -14.38 -2.54
C ARG A 50 1.35 -13.95 -3.74
N LYS A 51 1.72 -12.67 -3.83
CA LYS A 51 2.44 -12.09 -4.99
C LYS A 51 3.97 -12.22 -4.89
N ARG A 52 4.56 -12.29 -3.68
CA ARG A 52 6.02 -12.20 -3.48
C ARG A 52 6.83 -13.30 -4.16
N GLY A 53 6.26 -14.50 -4.30
CA GLY A 53 6.94 -15.62 -4.97
C GLY A 53 7.19 -15.38 -6.45
N GLY A 54 6.19 -14.82 -7.16
CA GLY A 54 6.32 -14.42 -8.56
C GLY A 54 7.35 -13.30 -8.73
N PHE A 55 7.28 -12.29 -7.86
CA PHE A 55 8.24 -11.19 -7.86
C PHE A 55 9.69 -11.66 -7.65
N PHE A 56 9.95 -12.50 -6.64
CA PHE A 56 11.31 -13.01 -6.42
C PHE A 56 11.83 -13.86 -7.58
N SER A 57 10.95 -14.62 -8.24
CA SER A 57 11.31 -15.39 -9.43
C SER A 57 11.71 -14.46 -10.60
N MET A 58 10.94 -13.39 -10.82
CA MET A 58 11.23 -12.38 -11.84
C MET A 58 12.55 -11.65 -11.59
N VAL A 59 12.82 -11.26 -10.33
CA VAL A 59 14.08 -10.61 -9.96
C VAL A 59 15.27 -11.56 -10.18
N LYS A 60 15.14 -12.84 -9.78
CA LYS A 60 16.18 -13.85 -9.98
C LYS A 60 16.47 -14.13 -11.46
N SER A 61 15.44 -14.12 -12.32
CA SER A 61 15.59 -14.30 -13.76
C SER A 61 16.07 -13.04 -14.49
N LYS A 62 16.29 -11.93 -13.77
CA LYS A 62 16.67 -10.61 -14.31
C LYS A 62 15.66 -10.05 -15.33
N GLN A 63 14.38 -10.40 -15.18
CA GLN A 63 13.28 -9.95 -16.05
C GLN A 63 12.54 -8.72 -15.49
N CYS A 64 13.26 -7.82 -14.82
CA CYS A 64 12.70 -6.61 -14.24
C CYS A 64 12.80 -5.44 -15.23
N ASP A 65 11.89 -5.39 -16.21
CA ASP A 65 11.76 -4.26 -17.14
C ASP A 65 10.60 -3.35 -16.72
N LEU A 66 10.92 -2.20 -16.13
CA LEU A 66 9.95 -1.22 -15.62
C LEU A 66 9.15 -0.50 -16.72
N ASN A 67 9.52 -0.66 -18.00
CA ASN A 67 8.71 -0.16 -19.12
C ASN A 67 7.46 -1.00 -19.35
N ARG A 68 7.43 -2.24 -18.83
CA ARG A 68 6.25 -3.10 -18.87
C ARG A 68 5.33 -2.78 -17.70
N GLU A 69 4.07 -2.48 -18.00
CA GLU A 69 3.06 -2.13 -17.00
C GLU A 69 2.93 -3.19 -15.90
N GLU A 70 2.87 -4.46 -16.29
CA GLU A 70 2.73 -5.60 -15.38
C GLU A 70 3.88 -5.66 -14.35
N VAL A 71 5.11 -5.40 -14.81
CA VAL A 71 6.29 -5.39 -13.94
C VAL A 71 6.23 -4.18 -13.01
N ARG A 72 5.84 -3.02 -13.54
CA ARG A 72 5.69 -1.79 -12.76
C ARG A 72 4.62 -1.92 -11.69
N GLU A 73 3.49 -2.56 -12.00
CA GLU A 73 2.43 -2.87 -11.03
C GLU A 73 2.94 -3.79 -9.92
N GLN A 74 3.65 -4.88 -10.27
CA GLN A 74 4.21 -5.78 -9.27
C GLN A 74 5.25 -5.09 -8.37
N VAL A 75 6.13 -4.27 -8.95
CA VAL A 75 7.11 -3.48 -8.20
C VAL A 75 6.41 -2.47 -7.29
N ARG A 76 5.40 -1.74 -7.80
CA ARG A 76 4.58 -0.82 -7.00
C ARG A 76 3.96 -1.53 -5.80
N GLY A 77 3.35 -2.70 -6.01
CA GLY A 77 2.76 -3.47 -4.92
C GLY A 77 3.78 -3.87 -3.85
N MET A 78 4.96 -4.36 -4.26
CA MET A 78 6.04 -4.68 -3.32
C MET A 78 6.55 -3.43 -2.58
N MET A 79 6.65 -2.29 -3.26
CA MET A 79 7.06 -1.01 -2.65
C MET A 79 6.04 -0.52 -1.64
N MET A 80 4.74 -0.66 -1.91
CA MET A 80 3.69 -0.29 -0.96
C MET A 80 3.83 -1.07 0.36
N THR A 81 4.06 -2.38 0.30
CA THR A 81 4.34 -3.17 1.50
C THR A 81 5.60 -2.70 2.23
N VAL A 82 6.68 -2.40 1.50
CA VAL A 82 7.93 -1.89 2.11
C VAL A 82 7.69 -0.57 2.84
N CYS A 83 6.92 0.35 2.24
CA CYS A 83 6.56 1.63 2.86
C CYS A 83 5.69 1.42 4.11
N ASP A 84 4.73 0.51 4.05
CA ASP A 84 3.79 0.20 5.13
C ASP A 84 4.51 -0.31 6.38
N ILE A 85 5.45 -1.25 6.21
CA ILE A 85 6.22 -1.83 7.33
C ILE A 85 7.55 -1.12 7.58
N ALA A 86 7.79 0.07 7.01
CA ALA A 86 9.09 0.74 7.03
C ALA A 86 9.61 1.08 8.44
N ALA A 87 8.73 1.11 9.46
CA ALA A 87 9.11 1.33 10.85
C ALA A 87 10.23 0.39 11.31
N ILE A 88 10.19 -0.89 10.92
CA ILE A 88 11.17 -1.91 11.31
C ILE A 88 12.61 -1.57 10.90
N THR A 89 12.78 -0.67 9.93
CA THR A 89 14.07 -0.23 9.42
C THR A 89 14.66 0.97 10.16
N LYS A 90 13.90 1.58 11.09
CA LYS A 90 14.33 2.77 11.83
C LYS A 90 15.37 2.43 12.92
N PRO A 91 16.21 3.41 13.32
CA PRO A 91 17.10 3.24 14.46
C PRO A 91 16.37 2.75 15.71
N TRP A 92 17.06 1.98 16.54
CA TRP A 92 16.47 1.32 17.71
C TRP A 92 15.61 2.23 18.62
N PRO A 93 16.01 3.47 18.97
CA PRO A 93 15.18 4.34 19.80
C PRO A 93 13.81 4.64 19.20
N ILE A 94 13.72 4.74 17.88
CA ILE A 94 12.48 5.00 17.14
C ILE A 94 11.70 3.69 17.00
N GLN A 95 12.36 2.62 16.56
CA GLN A 95 11.69 1.33 16.36
C GLN A 95 11.08 0.79 17.66
N LYS A 96 11.73 0.98 18.81
CA LYS A 96 11.19 0.58 20.10
C LYS A 96 9.84 1.26 20.40
N GLN A 97 9.74 2.57 20.18
CA GLN A 97 8.50 3.32 20.40
C GLN A 97 7.40 2.83 19.47
N VAL A 98 7.70 2.61 18.19
CA VAL A 98 6.71 2.09 17.23
C VAL A 98 6.27 0.68 17.63
N ALA A 99 7.19 -0.19 18.04
CA ALA A 99 6.85 -1.54 18.49
C ALA A 99 5.94 -1.54 19.73
N GLU A 100 6.14 -0.60 20.67
CA GLU A 100 5.29 -0.42 21.85
C GLU A 100 3.87 0.02 21.44
N LEU A 101 3.74 0.95 20.49
CA LEU A 101 2.43 1.38 19.95
C LEU A 101 1.70 0.25 19.24
N VAL A 102 2.41 -0.47 18.35
CA VAL A 102 1.84 -1.61 17.63
C VAL A 102 1.39 -2.70 18.60
N ALA A 103 2.20 -3.03 19.60
CA ALA A 103 1.81 -4.00 20.63
C ALA A 103 0.57 -3.53 21.40
N GLY A 104 0.51 -2.25 21.78
CA GLY A 104 -0.66 -1.65 22.45
C GLY A 104 -1.94 -1.82 21.63
N GLU A 105 -1.90 -1.46 20.34
CA GLU A 105 -3.05 -1.61 19.43
C GLU A 105 -3.51 -3.07 19.33
N PHE A 106 -2.58 -4.03 19.17
CA PHE A 106 -2.93 -5.45 19.12
C PHE A 106 -3.54 -5.97 20.43
N PHE A 107 -3.10 -5.49 21.59
CA PHE A 107 -3.71 -5.86 22.87
C PHE A 107 -5.12 -5.30 23.00
N GLU A 108 -5.33 -4.03 22.64
CA GLU A 108 -6.65 -3.40 22.66
C GLU A 108 -7.64 -4.12 21.73
N GLN A 109 -7.21 -4.46 20.50
CA GLN A 109 -8.00 -5.28 19.58
C GLN A 109 -8.32 -6.66 20.19
N GLY A 110 -7.31 -7.34 20.77
CA GLY A 110 -7.50 -8.63 21.42
C GLY A 110 -8.42 -8.61 22.64
N ASP A 111 -8.60 -7.46 23.29
CA ASP A 111 -9.58 -7.28 24.37
C ASP A 111 -11.00 -7.02 23.86
N ILE A 112 -11.17 -6.40 22.69
CA ILE A 112 -12.47 -6.22 22.02
C ILE A 112 -13.00 -7.54 21.45
N GLU A 113 -12.10 -8.43 21.00
CA GLU A 113 -12.44 -9.71 20.37
C GLU A 113 -12.80 -10.85 21.37
N LYS A 114 -12.71 -10.61 22.69
CA LYS A 114 -13.12 -11.55 23.74
C LYS A 114 -14.61 -11.48 24.05
#